data_AF-A0A7J3ELW1-F1
#
_entry.id   AF-A0A7J3ELW1-F1
#
_cell.length_a   1.000
_cell.length_b   1.000
_cell.length_c   1.000
_cell.angle_alpha   90.00
_cell.angle_beta   90.00
_cell.angle_gamma   90.00
#
_symmetry.space_group_name_H-M   'P 1'
#
loop_
_entity.id
_entity.type
_entity.pdbx_description
1 polymer ?
#
loop_
_entity_poly.entity_id
_entity_poly.type
_entity_poly.pdbx_seq_one_letter_code
_entity_poly.pdbx_strand_id
1 'polypeptide(L)'
;MHFMDLYNYDVERVMRCNVHYLMPDGRVVPFCTFNVLNDVYRDYVQKKYMFTLEEWSRMKGAGSIGEAVKYRRNLDLIKKMTSHPLYIKTYKDFINRWINMYPWLKDSLLA
;
A
#
# COMPACT_ATOMS: atom_id res chain seq x y z
N MET A 1 7.29 14.62 8.60
CA MET A 1 6.12 14.90 7.73
C MET A 1 4.90 14.35 8.43
N HIS A 2 3.94 15.20 8.81
CA HIS A 2 2.70 14.80 9.50
C HIS A 2 1.53 14.93 8.52
N PHE A 3 0.71 13.89 8.37
CA PHE A 3 -0.49 13.94 7.54
C PHE A 3 -1.56 14.84 8.17
N MET A 4 -2.31 15.56 7.35
CA MET A 4 -3.37 16.45 7.83
C MET A 4 -4.74 15.78 7.69
N ASP A 5 -5.69 16.25 8.48
CA ASP A 5 -7.11 15.90 8.49
C ASP A 5 -7.96 17.18 8.45
N LEU A 6 -9.29 17.05 8.59
CA LEU A 6 -10.23 18.18 8.50
C LEU A 6 -10.07 19.22 9.63
N TYR A 7 -9.49 18.86 10.77
CA TYR A 7 -9.35 19.75 11.94
C TYR A 7 -8.00 20.48 11.99
N ASN A 8 -7.00 20.02 11.23
CA ASN A 8 -5.64 20.59 11.23
C ASN A 8 -5.11 20.92 9.83
N TYR A 9 -6.00 21.09 8.85
CA TYR A 9 -5.63 21.43 7.48
C TYR A 9 -5.02 22.83 7.40
N ASP A 10 -3.78 22.90 6.91
CA ASP A 10 -3.02 24.14 6.81
C ASP A 10 -2.51 24.35 5.37
N VAL A 11 -2.96 25.44 4.74
CA VAL A 11 -2.66 25.77 3.35
C VAL A 11 -1.17 26.07 3.13
N GLU A 12 -0.49 26.72 4.08
CA GLU A 12 0.95 27.03 3.97
C GLU A 12 1.78 25.75 3.89
N ARG A 13 1.36 24.73 4.64
CA ARG A 13 1.97 23.40 4.59
C ARG A 13 1.69 22.67 3.29
N VAL A 14 0.48 22.84 2.72
CA VAL A 14 0.12 22.26 1.41
C VAL A 14 0.96 22.86 0.29
N MET A 15 1.22 24.16 0.31
CA MET A 15 2.06 24.82 -0.71
C MET A 15 3.50 24.33 -0.74
N ARG A 16 3.98 23.72 0.35
CA ARG A 16 5.32 23.15 0.49
C ARG A 16 5.31 21.62 0.54
N CYS A 17 4.25 20.99 0.03
CA CYS A 17 4.15 19.54 0.03
C CYS A 17 5.22 18.91 -0.86
N ASN A 18 5.72 17.73 -0.48
CA ASN A 18 6.68 16.95 -1.29
C ASN A 18 6.04 15.70 -1.91
N VAL A 19 4.77 15.43 -1.62
CA VAL A 19 4.05 14.25 -2.12
C VAL A 19 2.81 14.72 -2.86
N HIS A 20 2.72 14.35 -4.13
CA HIS A 20 1.67 14.80 -5.04
C HIS A 20 1.09 13.64 -5.84
N TYR A 21 -0.19 13.77 -6.18
CA TYR A 21 -0.87 12.93 -7.15
C TYR A 21 -0.91 13.65 -8.50
N LEU A 22 -0.50 12.95 -9.55
CA LEU A 22 -0.77 13.37 -10.92
C LEU A 22 -2.16 12.86 -11.31
N MET A 23 -3.04 13.78 -11.69
CA MET A 23 -4.43 13.47 -12.01
C MET A 23 -4.62 13.27 -13.52
N PRO A 24 -5.56 12.41 -13.96
CA PRO A 24 -5.86 12.20 -15.38
C PRO A 24 -6.32 13.45 -16.15
N ASP A 25 -6.77 14.49 -15.45
CA ASP A 25 -7.13 15.80 -16.01
C ASP A 25 -5.95 16.78 -16.09
N GLY A 26 -4.73 16.32 -15.83
CA GLY A 26 -3.49 17.10 -15.95
C GLY A 26 -3.12 17.91 -14.71
N ARG A 27 -3.94 17.90 -13.66
CA ARG A 27 -3.63 18.61 -12.40
C ARG A 27 -2.61 17.84 -11.56
N VAL A 28 -1.82 18.58 -10.79
CA VAL A 28 -0.94 18.05 -9.73
C VAL A 28 -1.55 18.45 -8.39
N VAL A 29 -1.95 17.47 -7.59
CA VAL A 29 -2.68 17.70 -6.33
C VAL A 29 -1.85 17.20 -5.16
N PRO A 30 -1.55 18.03 -4.14
CA PRO A 30 -0.85 17.60 -2.93
C PRO A 30 -1.57 16.46 -2.20
N PHE A 31 -0.81 15.58 -1.55
CA PHE A 31 -1.35 14.38 -0.91
C PHE A 31 -2.50 14.66 0.07
N CYS A 32 -2.33 15.65 0.96
CA CYS A 32 -3.36 15.98 1.95
C CYS A 32 -4.57 16.65 1.28
N THR A 33 -4.37 17.49 0.26
CA THR A 33 -5.46 18.09 -0.51
C THR A 33 -6.32 17.02 -1.19
N PHE A 34 -5.69 16.01 -1.80
CA PHE A 34 -6.38 14.89 -2.43
C PHE A 34 -7.21 14.04 -1.46
N ASN A 35 -6.70 13.83 -0.24
CA ASN A 35 -7.33 12.93 0.73
C ASN A 35 -8.32 13.62 1.69
N VAL A 36 -8.04 14.87 2.08
CA VAL A 36 -8.86 15.63 3.05
C VAL A 36 -9.99 16.39 2.37
N LEU A 37 -9.73 16.96 1.18
CA LEU A 37 -10.71 17.72 0.39
C LEU A 37 -11.09 16.93 -0.86
N ASN A 38 -11.47 15.66 -0.66
CA ASN A 38 -11.68 14.71 -1.74
C ASN A 38 -12.87 15.05 -2.64
N ASP A 39 -13.93 15.61 -2.07
CA ASP A 39 -15.10 16.11 -2.78
C ASP A 39 -14.76 17.20 -3.79
N VAL A 40 -13.78 18.06 -3.45
CA VAL A 40 -13.31 19.16 -4.31
C VAL A 40 -12.31 18.68 -5.36
N TYR A 41 -11.34 17.82 -5.00
CA TYR A 41 -10.19 17.56 -5.87
C TYR A 41 -10.15 16.17 -6.51
N ARG A 42 -10.86 15.18 -5.96
CA ARG A 42 -10.71 13.76 -6.31
C ARG A 42 -11.97 13.14 -6.91
N ASP A 43 -13.10 13.24 -6.21
CA ASP A 43 -14.22 12.33 -6.40
C ASP A 43 -14.87 12.48 -7.79
N TYR A 44 -15.02 13.72 -8.28
CA TYR A 44 -15.55 13.98 -9.62
C TYR A 44 -14.64 13.44 -10.73
N VAL A 45 -13.30 13.52 -10.55
CA VAL A 45 -12.32 13.00 -11.50
C VAL A 45 -12.36 11.48 -11.50
N GLN A 46 -12.34 10.85 -10.33
CA GLN A 46 -12.43 9.41 -10.24
C GLN A 46 -13.71 8.90 -10.90
N LYS A 47 -14.87 9.54 -10.64
CA LYS A 47 -16.11 9.17 -11.32
C LYS A 47 -16.05 9.30 -12.85
N LYS A 48 -15.34 10.32 -13.36
CA LYS A 48 -15.20 10.57 -14.81
C LYS A 48 -14.27 9.58 -15.50
N TYR A 49 -13.20 9.16 -14.85
CA TYR A 49 -12.13 8.35 -15.46
C TYR A 49 -12.04 6.91 -14.91
N MET A 50 -12.88 6.52 -13.96
CA MET A 50 -12.94 5.14 -13.49
C MET A 50 -13.45 4.20 -14.59
N PHE A 51 -12.96 2.98 -14.56
CA PHE A 51 -13.51 1.87 -15.33
C PHE A 51 -14.26 0.94 -14.39
N THR A 52 -15.34 0.37 -14.87
CA THR A 52 -15.97 -0.79 -14.21
C THR A 52 -15.02 -1.99 -14.24
N LEU A 53 -15.24 -2.95 -13.35
CA LEU A 53 -14.45 -4.18 -13.31
C LEU A 53 -14.55 -4.97 -14.64
N GLU A 54 -15.71 -4.95 -15.28
CA GLU A 54 -15.93 -5.59 -16.58
C GLU A 54 -15.13 -4.91 -17.69
N GLU A 55 -15.19 -3.58 -17.78
CA GLU A 55 -14.41 -2.81 -18.75
C GLU A 55 -12.91 -3.03 -18.57
N TRP A 56 -12.43 -3.01 -17.32
CA TRP A 56 -11.04 -3.27 -17.00
C TRP A 56 -10.61 -4.69 -17.39
N SER A 57 -11.40 -5.69 -17.04
CA SER A 57 -11.16 -7.10 -17.41
C SER A 57 -11.09 -7.27 -18.93
N ARG A 58 -11.96 -6.59 -19.68
CA ARG A 58 -11.93 -6.61 -21.16
C ARG A 58 -10.67 -5.94 -21.72
N MET A 59 -10.20 -4.84 -21.12
CA MET A 59 -9.02 -4.11 -21.60
C MET A 59 -7.69 -4.77 -21.21
N LYS A 60 -7.61 -5.38 -20.03
CA LYS A 60 -6.35 -5.89 -19.44
C LYS A 60 -6.32 -7.42 -19.28
N GLY A 61 -7.43 -8.09 -19.61
CA GLY A 61 -7.61 -9.54 -19.47
C GLY A 61 -8.22 -9.95 -18.12
N ALA A 62 -8.90 -11.09 -18.09
CA ALA A 62 -9.55 -11.61 -16.87
C ALA A 62 -8.58 -11.87 -15.70
N GLY A 63 -7.31 -12.18 -16.01
CA GLY A 63 -6.27 -12.36 -15.00
C GLY A 63 -5.78 -11.05 -14.35
N SER A 64 -6.26 -9.88 -14.80
CA SER A 64 -5.91 -8.57 -14.24
C SER A 64 -6.77 -8.16 -13.03
N ILE A 65 -7.69 -9.03 -12.60
CA ILE A 65 -8.56 -8.83 -11.44
C ILE A 65 -8.59 -10.08 -10.55
N GLY A 66 -9.03 -9.92 -9.30
CA GLY A 66 -9.29 -11.04 -8.40
C GLY A 66 -8.03 -11.74 -7.87
N GLU A 67 -8.10 -13.06 -7.73
CA GLU A 67 -7.05 -13.87 -7.10
C GLU A 67 -5.73 -13.88 -7.88
N ALA A 68 -5.80 -13.72 -9.20
CA ALA A 68 -4.65 -13.74 -10.08
C ALA A 68 -3.68 -12.56 -9.86
N VAL A 69 -4.20 -11.39 -9.44
CA VAL A 69 -3.37 -10.18 -9.18
C VAL A 69 -3.06 -10.01 -7.70
N LYS A 70 -3.93 -10.50 -6.82
CA LYS A 70 -3.78 -10.26 -5.39
C LYS A 70 -2.64 -11.11 -4.84
N TYR A 71 -1.54 -10.44 -4.47
CA TYR A 71 -0.51 -11.07 -3.65
C TYR A 71 -1.12 -11.55 -2.33
N ARG A 72 -1.27 -12.87 -2.19
CA ARG A 72 -1.75 -13.49 -0.96
C ARG A 72 -0.57 -13.87 -0.09
N ARG A 73 -0.48 -13.23 1.08
CA ARG A 73 0.39 -13.67 2.18
C ARG A 73 -0.20 -14.94 2.81
N ASN A 74 -0.19 -16.05 2.08
CA ASN A 74 -0.57 -17.35 2.61
C ASN A 74 0.54 -17.92 3.52
N LEU A 75 0.22 -18.98 4.27
CA LEU A 75 1.13 -19.55 5.26
C LEU A 75 2.43 -20.05 4.61
N ASP A 76 2.33 -20.68 3.44
CA ASP A 76 3.49 -21.21 2.71
C ASP A 76 4.44 -20.12 2.25
N LEU A 77 3.90 -19.00 1.76
CA LEU A 77 4.68 -17.84 1.34
C LEU A 77 5.31 -17.16 2.54
N ILE A 78 4.58 -17.00 3.64
CA ILE A 78 5.14 -16.45 4.87
C ILE A 78 6.28 -17.35 5.36
N LYS A 79 6.09 -18.67 5.40
CA LYS A 79 7.12 -19.62 5.77
C LYS A 79 8.34 -19.51 4.85
N LYS A 80 8.14 -19.51 3.53
CA LYS A 80 9.19 -19.35 2.53
C LYS A 80 9.99 -18.04 2.72
N MET A 81 9.31 -16.92 2.93
CA MET A 81 9.95 -15.62 3.09
C MET A 81 10.69 -15.50 4.43
N THR A 82 10.08 -15.99 5.51
CA THR A 82 10.65 -15.87 6.87
C THR A 82 11.80 -16.84 7.13
N SER A 83 11.78 -18.03 6.51
CA SER A 83 12.88 -18.99 6.57
C SER A 83 14.06 -18.62 5.66
N HIS A 84 13.96 -17.56 4.85
CA HIS A 84 15.06 -17.15 3.98
C HIS A 84 16.25 -16.65 4.82
N PRO A 85 17.51 -17.03 4.49
CA PRO A 85 18.69 -16.63 5.28
C PRO A 85 18.83 -15.12 5.50
N LEU A 86 18.52 -14.32 4.46
CA LEU A 86 18.54 -12.85 4.58
C LEU A 86 17.50 -12.33 5.59
N TYR A 87 16.31 -12.94 5.66
CA TYR A 87 15.30 -12.53 6.62
C TYR A 87 15.77 -12.83 8.03
N ILE A 88 16.23 -14.05 8.27
CA ILE A 88 16.75 -14.48 9.57
C ILE A 88 17.90 -13.58 10.02
N LYS A 89 18.86 -13.31 9.12
CA LYS A 89 20.00 -12.42 9.41
C LYS A 89 19.56 -11.00 9.73
N THR A 90 18.64 -10.43 8.94
CA THR A 90 18.17 -9.05 9.11
C THR A 90 17.40 -8.86 10.41
N TYR A 91 16.61 -9.86 10.80
CA TYR A 91 15.70 -9.75 11.93
C TYR A 91 16.12 -10.53 13.17
N LYS A 92 17.36 -11.06 13.21
CA LYS A 92 17.86 -11.96 14.27
C LYS A 92 17.48 -11.51 15.68
N ASP A 93 17.68 -10.22 15.99
CA ASP A 93 17.45 -9.65 17.32
C ASP A 93 15.96 -9.53 17.69
N PHE A 94 15.07 -9.65 16.72
CA PHE A 94 13.63 -9.52 16.89
C PHE A 94 12.89 -10.85 16.78
N ILE A 95 13.50 -11.91 16.22
CA ILE A 95 12.84 -13.20 15.95
C ILE A 95 12.18 -13.79 17.22
N ASN A 96 12.83 -13.66 18.36
CA ASN A 96 12.29 -14.10 19.66
C ASN A 96 10.93 -13.49 19.99
N ARG A 97 10.64 -12.25 19.55
CA ARG A 97 9.39 -11.55 19.87
C ARG A 97 8.16 -12.16 19.20
N TRP A 98 8.34 -12.85 18.07
CA TRP A 98 7.25 -13.41 17.29
C TRP A 98 7.43 -14.91 17.01
N ILE A 99 8.29 -15.58 17.77
CA ILE A 99 8.60 -17.00 17.58
C ILE A 99 7.36 -17.90 17.71
N ASN A 100 6.40 -17.50 18.54
CA ASN A 100 5.14 -18.22 18.73
C ASN A 100 4.19 -18.07 17.53
N MET A 101 4.32 -16.97 16.77
CA MET A 101 3.56 -16.76 15.53
C MET A 101 4.17 -17.52 14.35
N TYR A 102 5.48 -17.77 14.40
CA TYR A 102 6.24 -18.47 13.35
C TYR A 102 7.05 -19.63 13.94
N PRO A 103 6.39 -20.75 14.32
CA PRO A 103 7.04 -21.84 15.03
C PRO A 103 8.21 -22.49 14.27
N TRP A 104 8.19 -22.43 12.94
CA TRP A 104 9.26 -22.94 12.07
C TRP A 104 10.56 -22.11 12.11
N LEU A 105 10.57 -20.98 12.82
CA LEU A 105 11.79 -20.18 13.01
C LEU A 105 12.57 -20.57 14.28
N LYS A 106 12.04 -21.46 15.13
CA LYS A 106 12.70 -21.88 16.39
C LYS A 106 14.10 -22.44 16.17
N ASP A 107 14.28 -23.21 15.10
CA ASP A 107 15.58 -23.83 14.78
C ASP A 107 16.62 -22.78 14.35
N SER A 108 16.18 -21.65 13.81
CA SER A 108 17.04 -20.54 13.38
C SER A 108 17.65 -19.73 14.53
N LEU A 109 17.18 -19.92 15.76
CA LEU A 109 17.71 -19.29 16.97
C LEU A 109 18.78 -20.15 17.66
N LEU A 110 18.88 -21.42 17.29
CA LEU A 110 19.82 -22.40 17.85
C LEU A 110 21.14 -22.46 17.05
N ALA A 111 21.21 -21.76 15.91
CA ALA A 111 22.38 -21.61 15.04
C ALA A 111 22.99 -20.21 15.16
#